data_AF-A0AAD9P7B2-F1
#
_entry.id   AF-A0AAD9P7B2-F1
#
_cell.length_a   1.000
_cell.length_b   1.000
_cell.length_c   1.000
_cell.angle_alpha   90.00
_cell.angle_beta   90.00
_cell.angle_gamma   90.00
#
_symmetry.space_group_name_H-M   'P 1'
#
loop_
_entity.id
_entity.type
_entity.pdbx_description
1 polymer ?
#
loop_
_entity_poly.entity_id
_entity_poly.type
_entity_poly.pdbx_seq_one_letter_code
_entity_poly.pdbx_strand_id
1 'polypeptide(L)'
;MMLFYLRTLHMATFSRTLGPILVMIWEMMVDMLHFIAILMVFVAADGTILQAILYQNSPLGWSHIIGSIFKKAIFQIDGEHFFEELDGECDSATNDKLEPRCPENTAFIPIVMEAIYILFASILMLNLLIAKFSYTFKEIQENAHPIWCSQRYAAIMEYHGRPPLPLPFNVIYYIVQLVMWLFKVGNKDSEESSPFRAYSLIYLLQ
;
A
#
# COMPACT_ATOMS: atom_id res chain seq x y z
N MET A 1 -14.06 11.32 3.90
CA MET A 1 -12.82 11.35 3.11
C MET A 1 -12.19 9.97 2.97
N MET A 2 -11.85 9.27 4.06
CA MET A 2 -11.21 7.93 4.00
C MET A 2 -12.01 6.88 3.21
N LEU A 3 -13.34 6.81 3.41
CA LEU A 3 -14.21 5.89 2.65
C LEU A 3 -14.24 6.17 1.13
N PHE A 4 -14.04 7.43 0.71
CA PHE A 4 -14.01 7.78 -0.71
C PHE A 4 -12.71 7.27 -1.36
N TYR A 5 -11.58 7.35 -0.65
CA TYR A 5 -10.31 6.76 -1.11
C TYR A 5 -10.39 5.24 -1.24
N LEU A 6 -10.96 4.53 -0.25
CA LEU A 6 -11.15 3.07 -0.33
C LEU A 6 -12.05 2.70 -1.52
N ARG A 7 -13.09 3.49 -1.80
CA ARG A 7 -13.99 3.26 -2.94
C ARG A 7 -13.28 3.49 -4.28
N THR A 8 -12.42 4.51 -4.36
CA THR A 8 -11.57 4.75 -5.54
C THR A 8 -10.55 3.64 -5.74
N LEU A 9 -9.95 3.12 -4.66
CA LEU A 9 -9.00 2.00 -4.71
C LEU A 9 -9.70 0.70 -5.17
N HIS A 10 -10.94 0.46 -4.71
CA HIS A 10 -11.78 -0.64 -5.19
C HIS A 10 -12.24 -0.46 -6.65
N MET A 11 -12.38 0.78 -7.16
CA MET A 11 -12.60 0.99 -8.59
C MET A 11 -11.30 0.80 -9.39
N ALA A 12 -10.14 1.13 -8.80
CA ALA A 12 -8.84 0.90 -9.41
C ALA A 12 -8.50 -0.59 -9.52
N THR A 13 -8.93 -1.44 -8.57
CA THR A 13 -8.81 -2.90 -8.70
C THR A 13 -9.64 -3.47 -9.85
N PHE A 14 -10.78 -2.84 -10.18
CA PHE A 14 -11.58 -3.21 -11.36
C PHE A 14 -11.00 -2.68 -12.67
N SER A 15 -10.03 -1.76 -12.62
CA SER A 15 -9.38 -1.27 -13.82
C SER A 15 -8.47 -2.35 -14.41
N ARG A 16 -8.57 -2.52 -15.73
CA ARG A 16 -7.86 -3.58 -16.49
C ARG A 16 -6.32 -3.48 -16.43
N THR A 17 -5.79 -2.35 -15.95
CA THR A 17 -4.35 -2.09 -15.84
C THR A 17 -3.83 -2.07 -14.40
N LEU A 18 -4.60 -1.56 -13.42
CA LEU A 18 -4.12 -1.45 -12.03
C LEU A 18 -4.49 -2.66 -11.18
N GLY A 19 -5.58 -3.37 -11.49
CA GLY A 19 -6.00 -4.57 -10.76
C GLY A 19 -4.91 -5.65 -10.66
N PRO A 20 -4.27 -6.05 -11.77
CA PRO A 20 -3.24 -7.09 -11.75
C PRO A 20 -2.00 -6.68 -10.96
N ILE A 21 -1.63 -5.40 -11.03
CA ILE A 21 -0.50 -4.84 -10.28
C ILE A 21 -0.79 -4.85 -8.77
N LEU A 22 -2.01 -4.49 -8.37
CA LEU A 22 -2.44 -4.51 -6.97
C LEU A 22 -2.46 -5.93 -6.39
N VAL A 23 -2.91 -6.93 -7.15
CA VAL A 23 -2.88 -8.34 -6.74
C VAL A 23 -1.44 -8.83 -6.59
N MET A 24 -0.54 -8.49 -7.51
CA MET A 24 0.88 -8.85 -7.39
C MET A 24 1.53 -8.23 -6.13
N ILE A 25 1.27 -6.94 -5.86
CA ILE A 25 1.78 -6.25 -4.66
C ILE A 25 1.23 -6.89 -3.38
N TRP A 26 -0.04 -7.29 -3.37
CA TRP A 26 -0.64 -7.96 -2.22
C TRP A 26 0.06 -9.27 -1.89
N GLU A 27 0.30 -10.12 -2.88
CA GLU A 27 1.02 -11.39 -2.70
C GLU A 27 2.46 -11.17 -2.18
N MET A 28 3.16 -10.15 -2.71
CA MET A 28 4.46 -9.74 -2.19
C MET A 28 4.39 -9.32 -0.71
N MET A 29 3.40 -8.53 -0.32
CA MET A 29 3.25 -8.04 1.05
C MET A 29 3.05 -9.16 2.07
N VAL A 30 2.34 -10.23 1.69
CA VAL A 30 2.09 -11.39 2.57
C VAL A 30 3.38 -12.17 2.87
N ASP A 31 4.25 -12.38 1.87
CA ASP A 31 5.57 -13.01 2.10
C ASP A 31 6.45 -12.16 3.03
N MET A 32 6.32 -10.84 2.93
CA MET A 32 7.14 -9.89 3.67
C MET A 32 6.67 -9.63 5.09
N LEU A 33 5.40 -9.93 5.38
CA LEU A 33 4.84 -9.86 6.73
C LEU A 33 5.65 -10.69 7.73
N HIS A 34 6.17 -11.85 7.32
CA HIS A 34 7.01 -12.69 8.18
C HIS A 34 8.30 -11.98 8.61
N PHE A 35 8.92 -11.22 7.69
CA PHE A 35 10.12 -10.45 8.01
C PHE A 35 9.78 -9.26 8.92
N ILE A 36 8.68 -8.56 8.63
CA ILE A 36 8.18 -7.45 9.47
C ILE A 36 7.86 -7.94 10.88
N ALA A 37 7.29 -9.14 11.03
CA ALA A 37 7.02 -9.73 12.34
C ALA A 37 8.31 -9.94 13.16
N ILE A 38 9.41 -10.36 12.53
CA ILE A 38 10.71 -10.49 13.20
C ILE A 38 11.23 -9.11 13.60
N LEU A 39 11.15 -8.12 12.72
CA LEU A 39 11.54 -6.74 13.01
C LEU A 39 10.78 -6.18 14.23
N MET A 40 9.47 -6.45 14.31
CA MET A 40 8.63 -6.02 15.44
C MET A 40 9.08 -6.61 16.78
N VAL A 41 9.67 -7.81 16.79
CA VAL A 41 10.23 -8.41 18.02
C VAL A 41 11.45 -7.62 18.51
N PHE A 42 12.35 -7.22 17.60
CA PHE A 42 13.51 -6.39 17.96
C PHE A 42 13.11 -5.00 18.46
N VAL A 43 12.12 -4.39 17.80
CA VAL A 43 11.54 -3.09 18.17
C VAL A 43 10.88 -3.15 19.54
N ALA A 44 10.12 -4.21 19.83
CA ALA A 44 9.51 -4.41 21.14
C ALA A 44 10.57 -4.64 22.24
N ALA A 45 11.65 -5.37 21.95
CA ALA A 45 12.73 -5.61 22.90
C ALA A 45 13.41 -4.30 23.30
N ASP A 46 13.83 -3.48 22.33
CA ASP A 46 14.44 -2.17 22.61
C ASP A 46 13.48 -1.24 23.36
N GLY A 47 12.22 -1.18 22.92
CA GLY A 47 11.19 -0.41 23.58
C GLY A 47 10.94 -0.81 25.05
N THR A 48 11.04 -2.10 25.39
CA THR A 48 10.98 -2.55 26.79
C THR A 48 12.23 -2.19 27.59
N ILE A 49 13.42 -2.21 26.97
CA ILE A 49 14.68 -1.79 27.61
C ILE A 49 14.61 -0.30 27.92
N LEU A 50 14.19 0.54 26.96
CA LEU A 50 14.01 1.97 27.15
C LEU A 50 12.98 2.29 28.23
N GLN A 51 11.83 1.61 28.23
CA GLN A 51 10.82 1.79 29.28
C GLN A 51 11.37 1.39 30.67
N ALA A 52 12.16 0.31 30.75
CA ALA A 52 12.75 -0.15 31.99
C ALA A 52 13.82 0.81 32.55
N ILE A 53 14.55 1.51 31.67
CA ILE A 53 15.56 2.51 32.05
C ILE A 53 14.91 3.83 32.45
N LEU A 54 13.93 4.32 31.67
CA LEU A 54 13.34 5.66 31.84
C LEU A 54 12.25 5.72 32.93
N TYR A 55 11.42 4.68 33.03
CA TYR A 55 10.29 4.68 33.95
C TYR A 55 10.28 3.45 34.85
N GLN A 56 11.08 3.53 35.91
CA GLN A 56 11.04 2.55 36.99
C GLN A 56 9.73 2.77 37.78
N ASN A 57 8.84 1.77 37.79
CA ASN A 57 7.57 1.72 38.55
C ASN A 57 6.28 2.30 37.88
N SER A 58 6.20 2.38 36.55
CA SER A 58 4.94 2.72 35.85
C SER A 58 3.84 1.66 36.06
N PRO A 59 2.55 2.05 36.11
CA PRO A 59 1.46 1.08 36.11
C PRO A 59 1.49 0.25 34.82
N LEU A 60 1.52 -1.08 34.97
CA LEU A 60 1.59 -2.08 33.90
C LEU A 60 0.26 -2.23 33.13
N GLY A 61 -0.38 -1.13 32.77
CA GLY A 61 -1.57 -1.15 31.93
C GLY A 61 -1.21 -1.61 30.51
N TRP A 62 -1.86 -2.66 30.01
CA TRP A 62 -1.68 -3.15 28.63
C TRP A 62 -1.83 -2.05 27.58
N SER A 63 -2.77 -1.12 27.78
CA SER A 63 -2.98 0.03 26.90
C SER A 63 -1.81 1.00 26.89
N HIS A 64 -1.15 1.19 28.04
CA HIS A 64 -0.01 2.10 28.16
C HIS A 64 1.24 1.46 27.57
N ILE A 65 1.53 0.20 27.92
CA ILE A 65 2.67 -0.57 27.39
C ILE A 65 2.61 -0.60 25.86
N ILE A 66 1.47 -0.95 25.29
CA ILE A 66 1.32 -1.02 23.83
C ILE A 66 1.37 0.40 23.22
N GLY A 67 0.71 1.38 23.83
CA GLY A 67 0.62 2.72 23.28
C GLY A 67 1.93 3.52 23.33
N SER A 68 2.67 3.47 24.43
CA SER A 68 3.90 4.24 24.60
C SER A 68 5.08 3.57 23.92
N ILE A 69 5.24 2.26 24.10
CA ILE A 69 6.40 1.53 23.58
C ILE A 69 6.36 1.45 22.05
N PHE A 70 5.24 1.01 21.46
CA PHE A 70 5.17 0.91 20.00
C PHE A 70 5.28 2.28 19.32
N LYS A 71 4.66 3.31 19.91
CA LYS A 71 4.73 4.66 19.34
C LYS A 71 6.17 5.16 19.35
N LYS A 72 6.86 5.08 20.49
CA LYS A 72 8.27 5.52 20.61
C LYS A 72 9.17 4.73 19.66
N ALA A 73 9.00 3.42 19.62
CA ALA A 73 9.84 2.55 18.80
C ALA A 73 9.60 2.72 17.29
N ILE A 74 8.38 3.08 16.85
CA ILE A 74 8.11 3.45 15.44
C ILE A 74 8.81 4.76 15.08
N PHE A 75 8.71 5.80 15.92
CA PHE A 75 9.43 7.07 15.69
C PHE A 75 10.95 6.89 15.66
N GLN A 76 11.46 5.96 16.47
CA GLN A 76 12.88 5.61 16.50
C GLN A 76 13.37 4.89 15.22
N ILE A 77 12.49 4.16 14.50
CA ILE A 77 12.82 3.60 13.18
C ILE A 77 12.89 4.71 12.13
N ASP A 78 12.00 5.71 12.23
CA ASP A 78 11.97 6.87 11.32
C ASP A 78 13.14 7.85 11.55
N GLY A 79 13.91 7.66 12.63
CA GLY A 79 15.10 8.45 12.97
C GLY A 79 14.88 9.53 14.02
N GLU A 80 13.70 9.57 14.65
CA GLU A 80 13.43 10.43 15.81
C GLU A 80 13.89 9.71 17.10
N HIS A 81 15.07 10.11 17.58
CA HIS A 81 15.68 9.58 18.80
C HIS A 81 15.44 10.50 19.99
N PHE A 82 15.01 9.95 21.11
CA PHE A 82 14.66 10.70 22.32
C PHE A 82 15.88 10.84 23.25
N PHE A 83 17.00 11.33 22.72
CA PHE A 83 18.26 11.49 23.46
C PHE A 83 18.13 12.45 24.65
N GLU A 84 17.30 13.49 24.55
CA GLU A 84 17.04 14.45 25.65
C GLU A 84 16.46 13.77 26.89
N GLU A 85 15.64 12.73 26.69
CA GLU A 85 15.05 11.95 27.77
C GLU A 85 16.06 10.97 28.39
N LEU A 86 17.11 10.61 27.64
CA LEU A 86 18.18 9.69 28.03
C LEU A 86 19.36 10.40 28.73
N ASP A 87 19.61 11.68 28.43
CA ASP A 87 20.74 12.45 28.98
C ASP A 87 20.48 12.96 30.41
N GLY A 88 19.24 12.83 30.91
CA GLY A 88 18.94 12.98 32.32
C GLY A 88 18.99 14.40 32.87
N GLU A 89 18.83 15.41 32.01
CA GLU A 89 18.58 16.81 32.42
C GLU A 89 17.17 16.95 33.02
N CYS A 90 16.99 16.36 34.20
CA CYS A 90 15.80 16.55 35.01
C CYS A 90 15.90 17.85 35.79
N ASP A 91 15.06 18.82 35.43
CA ASP A 91 14.88 20.02 36.23
C ASP A 91 14.25 19.63 37.58
N SER A 92 14.99 19.81 38.68
CA SER A 92 14.71 19.25 40.02
C SER A 92 13.55 19.94 40.75
N ALA A 93 12.48 20.30 40.05
CA ALA A 93 11.51 21.28 40.52
C ALA A 93 10.04 20.90 40.30
N THR A 94 9.61 19.64 40.48
CA THR A 94 8.18 19.40 40.77
C THR A 94 7.91 18.10 41.54
N ASN A 95 7.54 18.23 42.81
CA ASN A 95 7.06 17.14 43.68
C ASN A 95 5.71 16.59 43.19
N ASP A 96 5.69 15.79 42.13
CA ASP A 96 4.49 15.03 41.74
C ASP A 96 4.82 13.55 41.55
N LYS A 97 3.97 12.67 42.10
CA LYS A 97 4.24 11.25 42.39
C LYS A 97 4.27 10.32 41.16
N LEU A 98 4.70 10.83 40.02
CA LEU A 98 4.93 10.06 38.78
C LEU A 98 6.15 10.61 38.03
N GLU A 99 7.21 10.98 38.76
CA GLU A 99 8.46 11.44 38.15
C GLU A 99 9.26 10.26 37.55
N PRO A 100 9.71 10.36 36.28
CA PRO A 100 10.72 9.45 35.75
C PRO A 100 11.99 9.54 36.60
N ARG A 101 12.56 8.39 36.96
CA ARG A 101 13.86 8.37 37.65
C ARG A 101 14.89 8.91 36.66
N CYS A 102 15.49 10.04 36.98
CA CYS A 102 16.59 10.60 36.19
C CYS A 102 17.73 9.56 36.15
N PRO A 103 18.25 9.23 34.96
CA PRO A 103 19.32 8.25 34.83
C PRO A 103 20.53 8.71 35.65
N GLU A 104 20.80 7.98 36.73
CA GLU A 104 21.83 8.30 37.72
C GLU A 104 23.21 8.10 37.09
N ASN A 105 23.87 9.17 36.63
CA ASN A 105 25.27 9.22 36.13
C ASN A 105 25.70 8.11 35.14
N THR A 106 24.75 7.38 34.55
CA THR A 106 24.95 6.21 33.68
C THR A 106 24.31 6.41 32.32
N ALA A 107 24.19 7.67 31.85
CA ALA A 107 23.72 8.03 30.51
C ALA A 107 24.51 7.33 29.39
N PHE A 108 25.74 6.88 29.66
CA PHE A 108 26.53 6.10 28.71
C PHE A 108 25.88 4.76 28.30
N ILE A 109 25.22 4.07 29.23
CA ILE A 109 24.64 2.75 28.97
C ILE A 109 23.48 2.82 27.94
N PRO A 110 22.45 3.66 28.12
CA PRO A 110 21.39 3.78 27.13
C PRO A 110 21.90 4.32 25.79
N ILE A 111 22.84 5.27 25.77
CA ILE A 111 23.43 5.80 24.52
C ILE A 111 24.12 4.66 23.72
N VAL A 112 24.88 3.81 24.40
CA VAL A 112 25.55 2.67 23.74
C VAL A 112 24.53 1.64 23.25
N MET A 113 23.48 1.35 24.02
CA MET A 113 22.42 0.43 23.61
C MET A 113 21.66 0.95 22.38
N GLU A 114 21.34 2.25 22.35
CA GLU A 114 20.66 2.89 21.23
C GLU A 114 21.54 2.90 19.97
N ALA A 115 22.85 3.13 20.11
CA ALA A 115 23.79 3.02 18.99
C ALA A 115 23.84 1.59 18.40
N ILE A 116 23.83 0.56 19.25
CA ILE A 116 23.76 -0.84 18.81
C ILE A 116 22.42 -1.12 18.13
N TYR A 117 21.30 -0.63 18.68
CA TYR A 117 19.98 -0.77 18.08
C TYR A 117 19.91 -0.14 16.68
N ILE A 118 20.40 1.10 16.52
CA ILE A 118 20.43 1.78 15.22
C ILE A 118 21.20 0.94 14.20
N LEU A 119 22.33 0.35 14.60
CA LEU A 119 23.15 -0.45 13.70
C LEU A 119 22.46 -1.76 13.29
N PHE A 120 21.95 -2.54 14.25
CA PHE A 120 21.40 -3.87 13.97
C PHE A 120 19.93 -3.86 13.53
N ALA A 121 19.08 -3.06 14.17
CA ALA A 121 17.65 -3.02 13.88
C ALA A 121 17.32 -1.98 12.79
N SER A 122 17.82 -0.75 12.91
CA SER A 122 17.43 0.30 11.96
C SER A 122 18.21 0.24 10.66
N ILE A 123 19.53 0.02 10.68
CA ILE A 123 20.35 0.00 9.47
C ILE A 123 20.36 -1.40 8.85
N LEU A 124 20.79 -2.42 9.59
CA LEU A 124 20.92 -3.77 9.04
C LEU A 124 19.55 -4.38 8.68
N MET A 125 18.57 -4.41 9.60
CA MET A 125 17.28 -5.06 9.30
C MET A 125 16.47 -4.30 8.26
N LEU A 126 16.51 -2.96 8.22
CA LEU A 126 15.85 -2.20 7.15
C LEU A 126 16.51 -2.48 5.78
N ASN A 127 17.84 -2.51 5.72
CA ASN A 127 18.56 -2.84 4.48
C ASN A 127 18.23 -4.26 4.00
N LEU A 128 18.12 -5.22 4.92
CA LEU A 128 17.71 -6.58 4.62
C LEU A 128 16.22 -6.68 4.22
N LEU A 129 15.35 -5.87 4.83
CA LEU A 129 13.93 -5.78 4.46
C LEU A 129 13.81 -5.23 3.02
N ILE A 130 14.51 -4.15 2.69
CA ILE A 130 14.54 -3.56 1.35
C ILE A 130 15.14 -4.57 0.35
N ALA A 131 16.18 -5.31 0.74
CA ALA A 131 16.75 -6.36 -0.09
C ALA A 131 15.76 -7.50 -0.34
N LYS A 132 15.01 -7.94 0.68
CA LYS A 132 13.94 -8.93 0.53
C LYS A 132 12.83 -8.39 -0.38
N PHE A 133 12.40 -7.13 -0.20
CA PHE A 133 11.43 -6.47 -1.10
C PHE A 133 11.90 -6.54 -2.54
N SER A 134 13.16 -6.20 -2.78
CA SER A 134 13.75 -6.21 -4.12
C SER A 134 13.88 -7.61 -4.71
N TYR A 135 14.19 -8.61 -3.88
CA TYR A 135 14.28 -10.01 -4.29
C TYR A 135 12.89 -10.57 -4.64
N THR A 136 11.94 -10.48 -3.71
CA THR A 136 10.56 -10.93 -3.92
C THR A 136 9.89 -10.17 -5.07
N PHE A 137 10.22 -8.88 -5.28
CA PHE A 137 9.75 -8.11 -6.44
C PHE A 137 10.24 -8.70 -7.75
N LYS A 138 11.54 -9.03 -7.84
CA LYS A 138 12.11 -9.62 -9.03
C LYS A 138 11.57 -11.02 -9.27
N GLU A 139 11.48 -11.85 -8.23
CA GLU A 139 10.91 -13.19 -8.32
C GLU A 139 9.45 -13.16 -8.79
N ILE A 140 8.63 -12.27 -8.22
CA ILE A 140 7.24 -12.10 -8.64
C ILE A 140 7.17 -11.48 -10.04
N GLN A 141 8.06 -10.57 -10.42
CA GLN A 141 8.08 -9.97 -11.76
C GLN A 141 8.51 -10.96 -12.85
N GLU A 142 9.49 -11.82 -12.57
CA GLU A 142 9.93 -12.91 -13.46
C GLU A 142 8.79 -13.93 -13.67
N ASN A 143 8.07 -14.27 -12.60
CA ASN A 143 6.85 -15.07 -12.67
C ASN A 143 5.62 -14.29 -13.19
N ALA A 144 5.67 -12.96 -13.20
CA ALA A 144 4.59 -12.11 -13.68
C ALA A 144 4.57 -11.98 -15.19
N HIS A 145 5.63 -12.32 -15.94
CA HIS A 145 5.58 -12.29 -17.41
C HIS A 145 4.44 -13.15 -17.99
N PRO A 146 4.27 -14.44 -17.63
CA PRO A 146 3.14 -15.24 -18.11
C PRO A 146 1.79 -14.70 -17.61
N ILE A 147 1.74 -14.18 -16.37
CA ILE A 147 0.53 -13.58 -15.80
C ILE A 147 0.15 -12.30 -16.57
N TRP A 148 1.12 -11.45 -16.88
CA TRP A 148 0.96 -10.24 -17.68
C TRP A 148 0.54 -10.57 -19.11
N CYS A 149 1.10 -11.62 -19.72
CA CYS A 149 0.65 -12.12 -21.01
C CYS A 149 -0.80 -12.62 -20.96
N SER A 150 -1.18 -13.34 -19.91
CA SER A 150 -2.56 -13.81 -19.70
C SER A 150 -3.54 -12.64 -19.50
N GLN A 151 -3.17 -11.67 -18.66
CA GLN A 151 -3.91 -10.44 -18.40
C GLN A 151 -4.07 -9.59 -19.67
N ARG A 152 -2.99 -9.43 -20.44
CA ARG A 152 -2.99 -8.70 -21.71
C ARG A 152 -3.84 -9.41 -22.76
N TYR A 153 -3.75 -10.73 -22.85
CA TYR A 153 -4.59 -11.52 -23.74
C TYR A 153 -6.08 -11.42 -23.37
N ALA A 154 -6.41 -11.54 -22.08
CA ALA A 154 -7.77 -11.36 -21.58
C ALA A 154 -8.32 -9.95 -21.87
N ALA A 155 -7.49 -8.91 -21.68
CA ALA A 155 -7.87 -7.54 -22.00
C ALA A 155 -8.13 -7.37 -23.51
N ILE A 156 -7.25 -7.88 -24.37
CA ILE A 156 -7.41 -7.81 -25.83
C ILE A 156 -8.65 -8.58 -26.27
N MET A 157 -8.88 -9.79 -25.75
CA MET A 157 -10.06 -10.61 -26.05
C MET A 157 -11.36 -9.90 -25.64
N GLU A 158 -11.37 -9.26 -24.47
CA GLU A 158 -12.54 -8.49 -24.02
C GLU A 158 -12.77 -7.22 -24.87
N TYR A 159 -11.71 -6.56 -25.36
CA TYR A 159 -11.83 -5.44 -26.28
C TYR A 159 -12.29 -5.86 -27.68
N HIS A 160 -11.92 -7.06 -28.14
CA HIS A 160 -12.26 -7.53 -29.47
C HIS A 160 -13.79 -7.67 -29.68
N GLY A 161 -14.54 -7.99 -28.63
CA GLY A 161 -16.00 -8.12 -28.66
C GLY A 161 -16.79 -6.88 -28.22
N ARG A 162 -16.14 -5.79 -27.83
CA ARG A 162 -16.80 -4.55 -27.39
C ARG A 162 -16.78 -3.52 -28.53
N PRO A 163 -17.79 -2.64 -28.66
CA PRO A 163 -17.75 -1.54 -29.62
C PRO A 163 -16.51 -0.66 -29.38
N PRO A 164 -15.89 -0.09 -30.43
CA PRO A 164 -14.53 0.46 -30.40
C PRO A 164 -14.34 1.72 -29.55
N LEU A 165 -15.39 2.21 -28.88
CA LEU A 165 -15.36 3.48 -28.15
C LEU A 165 -15.37 3.27 -26.62
N PRO A 166 -14.53 4.00 -25.86
CA PRO A 166 -14.46 3.87 -24.41
C PRO A 166 -15.80 4.24 -23.76
N LEU A 167 -16.05 3.72 -22.54
CA LEU A 167 -17.32 3.80 -21.80
C LEU A 167 -18.18 5.08 -22.02
N PRO A 168 -17.63 6.32 -21.99
CA PRO A 168 -18.43 7.53 -22.23
C PRO A 168 -19.03 7.66 -23.64
N PHE A 169 -18.39 7.11 -24.68
CA PHE A 169 -18.81 7.29 -26.07
C PHE A 169 -19.65 6.12 -26.62
N ASN A 170 -19.85 5.05 -25.83
CA ASN A 170 -20.72 3.91 -26.17
C ASN A 170 -22.20 4.35 -26.34
N VAL A 171 -22.60 5.47 -25.74
CA VAL A 171 -23.95 6.05 -25.86
C VAL A 171 -24.23 6.46 -27.32
N ILE A 172 -23.25 7.02 -28.04
CA ILE A 172 -23.41 7.42 -29.44
C ILE A 172 -23.63 6.19 -30.33
N TYR A 173 -22.91 5.10 -30.05
CA TYR A 173 -23.09 3.82 -30.76
C TYR A 173 -24.51 3.27 -30.58
N TYR A 174 -25.04 3.24 -29.37
CA TYR A 174 -26.42 2.81 -29.13
C TYR A 174 -27.47 3.76 -29.70
N ILE A 175 -27.22 5.08 -29.70
CA ILE A 175 -28.11 6.07 -30.33
C ILE A 175 -28.17 5.82 -31.85
N VAL A 176 -27.04 5.61 -32.52
CA VAL A 176 -27.00 5.34 -33.97
C VAL A 176 -27.69 4.01 -34.30
N GLN A 177 -27.51 2.97 -33.49
CA GLN A 177 -28.24 1.70 -33.61
C GLN A 177 -29.75 1.89 -33.45
N LEU A 178 -30.18 2.67 -32.45
CA LEU A 178 -31.60 2.93 -32.18
C LEU A 178 -32.25 3.75 -33.30
N VAL A 179 -31.54 4.74 -33.84
CA VAL A 179 -31.97 5.52 -35.00
C VAL A 179 -32.11 4.64 -36.24
N MET A 180 -31.10 3.81 -36.55
CA MET A 180 -31.19 2.86 -37.67
C MET A 180 -32.32 1.85 -37.50
N TRP A 181 -32.56 1.38 -36.27
CA TRP A 181 -33.67 0.47 -35.97
C TRP A 181 -35.04 1.14 -36.16
N LEU A 182 -35.20 2.39 -35.69
CA LEU A 182 -36.43 3.17 -35.90
C LEU A 182 -36.69 3.45 -37.39
N PHE A 183 -35.65 3.77 -38.18
CA PHE A 183 -35.79 3.92 -39.63
C PHE A 183 -36.19 2.59 -40.31
N LYS A 184 -35.70 1.46 -39.81
CA LYS A 184 -36.04 0.13 -40.34
C LYS A 184 -37.46 -0.33 -39.96
N VAL A 185 -37.98 0.13 -38.83
CA VAL A 185 -39.37 -0.11 -38.37
C VAL A 185 -40.36 0.83 -39.06
N GLY A 186 -39.94 2.05 -39.41
CA GLY A 186 -40.74 3.03 -40.15
C GLY A 186 -40.84 2.79 -41.66
N ASN A 187 -39.79 2.25 -42.30
CA ASN A 187 -39.79 1.93 -43.74
C ASN A 187 -40.21 0.49 -44.03
N LYS A 188 -41.38 0.07 -43.54
CA LYS A 188 -41.94 -1.24 -43.91
C LYS A 188 -42.65 -1.26 -45.27
N ASP A 189 -42.77 -0.11 -45.95
CA ASP A 189 -43.54 0.03 -47.19
C ASP A 189 -42.74 0.52 -48.41
N SER A 190 -41.40 0.45 -48.43
CA SER A 190 -40.64 0.76 -49.66
C SER A 190 -39.34 -0.04 -49.78
N GLU A 191 -39.33 -0.94 -50.76
CA GLU A 191 -38.26 -1.83 -51.19
C GLU A 191 -36.89 -1.14 -51.37
N GLU A 192 -35.86 -1.89 -50.98
CA GLU A 192 -34.62 -2.10 -51.76
C GLU A 192 -33.76 -0.86 -52.12
N SER A 193 -32.85 -0.46 -51.21
CA SER A 193 -31.49 -0.06 -51.62
C SER A 193 -30.48 0.04 -50.46
N SER A 194 -29.51 -0.87 -50.50
CA SER A 194 -28.11 -0.74 -50.02
C SER A 194 -27.80 -0.78 -48.49
N PRO A 195 -27.94 -1.95 -47.83
CA PRO A 195 -27.28 -2.21 -46.55
C PRO A 195 -25.75 -2.34 -46.67
N PHE A 196 -25.18 -2.32 -47.89
CA PHE A 196 -23.76 -2.59 -48.14
C PHE A 196 -22.85 -1.37 -47.98
N ARG A 197 -23.37 -0.13 -48.09
CA ARG A 197 -22.52 1.08 -48.07
C ARG A 197 -22.08 1.51 -46.67
N ALA A 198 -22.83 1.13 -45.63
CA ALA A 198 -22.51 1.44 -44.24
C ALA A 198 -21.33 0.61 -43.70
N TYR A 199 -21.23 -0.67 -44.09
CA TYR A 199 -20.11 -1.53 -43.69
C TYR A 199 -18.79 -1.13 -44.38
N SER A 200 -18.85 -0.66 -45.63
CA SER A 200 -17.67 -0.18 -46.37
C SER A 200 -17.05 1.07 -45.75
N LEU A 201 -17.83 1.96 -45.14
CA LEU A 201 -17.31 3.19 -44.50
C LEU A 201 -16.62 2.93 -43.15
N ILE A 202 -17.02 1.85 -42.47
CA ILE A 202 -16.41 1.45 -41.19
C ILE A 202 -15.06 0.76 -41.44
N TYR A 203 -14.92 -0.02 -42.51
CA TYR A 203 -13.65 -0.65 -42.90
C TYR A 203 -12.62 0.30 -43.53
N LEU A 204 -13.04 1.47 -44.04
CA LEU A 204 -12.14 2.47 -44.64
C LEU A 204 -11.57 3.48 -43.62
N LEU A 205 -11.98 3.41 -42.36
CA LEU A 205 -11.53 4.29 -41.27
C LEU A 205 -10.71 3.54 -40.19
N GLN A 206 -10.27 2.32 -40.49
CA GLN A 206 -9.32 1.54 -39.70
C GLN A 206 -8.03 1.34 -40.49
#